data_AF-A0A9P7B3X4-F1
#
_entry.id   AF-A0A9P7B3X4-F1
#
_cell.length_a   1.000
_cell.length_b   1.000
_cell.length_c   1.000
_cell.angle_alpha   90.00
_cell.angle_beta   90.00
_cell.angle_gamma   90.00
#
_symmetry.space_group_name_H-M   'P 1'
#
loop_
_entity.id
_entity.type
_entity.pdbx_description
1 polymer ?
#
loop_
_entity_poly.entity_id
_entity_poly.type
_entity_poly.pdbx_seq_one_letter_code
_entity_poly.pdbx_strand_id
1 'polypeptide(L)'
;MFASTSTAAPSRPSRSPRRRSPLARAARTALALAVAGTAISAVNGAMYEPPEGQVMLGFWFDPANPYNDRPSIINEKLGNNVPVFQIAQPIPLPPYNWTTGVGGPAPENTIEQSGTDAAVFLTIYPTEGFAAVTDEDFIALGKQILDYQTTLNRTTFLRYAPEMQGTWMRYGQQPTAFLQSWQNMYTLVKSVAPETVIVWAPNTPQGYPYGQTGTAFTSLSSVDQALLDTNQNGVLDAGDDSLAPYYPGDDLVDWIGLSIYYKGIPSDTMNSIQPNNYCSDVITGTDPGTGNAITEWYQTYCANKPSKACMFAECGAAFHVNDAGVSAAALQQAWLTDCITSQNMLTRFPRIKLYNQFEYEKTETANDGSDDLRDYRVLNNTAVLDELKADLNSLSGSFYWAASRAPPTSISSAGAPAATNSAGSTVKQAITATTRPRPTTFPSLFGTTSDGTQRAEWAELGIMVAAGVVGAYSVMRTL
;
A
#
# COMPACT_ATOMS: atom_id res chain seq x y z
N MET A 1 34.02 87.39 52.23
CA MET A 1 34.73 88.68 52.27
C MET A 1 35.02 89.12 50.84
N PHE A 2 34.42 90.26 50.46
CA PHE A 2 34.58 91.14 49.29
C PHE A 2 34.56 90.52 47.87
N ALA A 3 33.42 90.50 47.16
CA ALA A 3 32.70 91.59 46.43
C ALA A 3 33.21 91.71 44.97
N SER A 4 32.39 91.84 43.92
CA SER A 4 31.26 92.76 43.77
C SER A 4 30.31 92.37 42.61
N THR A 5 29.04 92.74 42.78
CA THR A 5 27.92 92.87 41.83
C THR A 5 28.23 93.90 40.71
N SER A 6 27.59 93.96 39.53
CA SER A 6 26.15 94.18 39.28
C SER A 6 25.81 94.32 37.77
N THR A 7 24.59 93.89 37.38
CA THR A 7 23.65 94.43 36.32
C THR A 7 24.06 94.48 34.83
N ALA A 8 23.22 94.32 33.80
CA ALA A 8 21.76 94.32 33.59
C ALA A 8 21.37 93.52 32.30
N ALA A 9 20.06 93.28 32.11
CA ALA A 9 19.38 92.55 31.01
C ALA A 9 18.99 93.48 29.81
N PRO A 10 18.07 93.15 28.86
CA PRO A 10 17.77 91.92 28.07
C PRO A 10 17.55 92.19 26.52
N SER A 11 17.47 91.15 25.68
CA SER A 11 16.52 91.06 24.52
C SER A 11 16.57 89.71 23.76
N ARG A 12 15.40 89.19 23.36
CA ARG A 12 15.08 88.00 22.50
C ARG A 12 14.84 88.44 21.03
N PRO A 13 14.50 87.58 20.03
CA PRO A 13 14.77 86.14 19.76
C PRO A 13 15.12 85.82 18.26
N SER A 14 15.47 84.56 17.90
CA SER A 14 15.11 83.94 16.59
C SER A 14 15.23 82.39 16.59
N ARG A 15 14.56 81.72 15.64
CA ARG A 15 14.22 80.28 15.56
C ARG A 15 15.23 79.41 14.77
N SER A 16 15.53 78.21 15.31
CA SER A 16 15.67 76.81 14.77
C SER A 16 15.95 76.52 13.26
N PRO A 17 16.53 75.34 12.83
CA PRO A 17 16.24 73.99 13.36
C PRO A 17 17.30 72.83 13.30
N ARG A 18 17.04 71.78 14.14
CA ARG A 18 17.23 70.29 14.09
C ARG A 18 18.50 69.67 13.45
N ARG A 19 19.17 68.64 14.01
CA ARG A 19 18.77 67.25 14.40
C ARG A 19 19.91 66.64 15.29
N ARG A 20 19.67 66.26 16.56
CA ARG A 20 19.41 64.94 17.20
C ARG A 20 20.50 63.84 17.11
N SER A 21 20.98 63.49 18.31
CA SER A 21 22.01 62.52 18.71
C SER A 21 21.45 61.21 19.31
N PRO A 22 22.29 60.18 19.53
CA PRO A 22 22.01 59.06 20.42
C PRO A 22 22.89 59.08 21.70
N LEU A 23 22.45 58.41 22.77
CA LEU A 23 23.24 57.53 23.66
C LEU A 23 22.41 57.04 24.88
N ALA A 24 22.32 55.70 25.02
CA ALA A 24 22.57 54.82 26.18
C ALA A 24 22.38 55.35 27.63
N ARG A 25 21.97 54.60 28.67
CA ARG A 25 21.45 53.23 28.92
C ARG A 25 21.15 53.23 30.44
N ALA A 26 20.03 52.71 30.92
CA ALA A 26 19.82 52.41 32.35
C ALA A 26 18.80 51.27 32.53
N ALA A 27 19.10 50.38 33.47
CA ALA A 27 18.48 49.08 33.72
C ALA A 27 17.06 49.16 34.31
N ARG A 28 16.20 48.19 33.95
CA ARG A 28 15.10 47.71 34.78
C ARG A 28 14.89 46.21 34.60
N THR A 29 14.89 45.54 35.74
CA THR A 29 14.50 44.15 35.98
C THR A 29 13.03 43.96 35.60
N ALA A 30 12.73 43.00 34.72
CA ALA A 30 11.38 42.52 34.49
C ALA A 30 11.38 40.99 34.59
N LEU A 31 10.64 40.50 35.57
CA LEU A 31 10.32 39.09 35.78
C LEU A 31 9.42 38.65 34.62
N ALA A 32 9.99 38.03 33.59
CA ALA A 32 9.21 37.33 32.57
C ALA A 32 8.92 35.92 33.10
N LEU A 33 7.68 35.69 33.54
CA LEU A 33 7.14 34.33 33.60
C LEU A 33 7.14 33.81 32.16
N ALA A 34 8.13 33.00 31.81
CA ALA A 34 8.04 32.13 30.65
C ALA A 34 6.99 31.07 31.01
N VAL A 35 5.75 31.30 30.59
CA VAL A 35 4.83 30.19 30.35
C VAL A 35 5.47 29.42 29.19
N ALA A 36 6.26 28.40 29.53
CA ALA A 36 6.59 27.34 28.59
C ALA A 36 5.26 26.65 28.27
N GLY A 37 4.51 27.24 27.32
CA GLY A 37 3.49 26.50 26.62
C GLY A 37 4.23 25.35 25.97
N THR A 38 4.03 24.14 26.51
CA THR A 38 4.26 22.93 25.73
C THR A 38 3.43 23.12 24.47
N ALA A 39 4.07 23.48 23.36
CA ALA A 39 3.51 23.23 22.06
C ALA A 39 3.36 21.71 22.04
N ILE A 40 2.16 21.23 22.36
CA ILE A 40 1.72 19.92 21.94
C ILE A 40 1.75 20.08 20.42
N SER A 41 2.84 19.64 19.78
CA SER A 41 2.79 19.38 18.35
C SER A 41 1.62 18.43 18.20
N ALA A 42 0.50 18.91 17.67
CA ALA A 42 -0.53 18.04 17.18
C ALA A 42 0.21 17.05 16.28
N VAL A 43 0.17 15.76 16.62
CA VAL A 43 0.66 14.75 15.69
C VAL A 43 -0.26 14.92 14.49
N ASN A 44 0.22 15.60 13.46
CA ASN A 44 -0.50 15.67 12.19
C ASN A 44 -0.68 14.22 11.77
N GLY A 45 -1.93 13.82 11.53
CA GLY A 45 -2.24 12.51 10.97
C GLY A 45 -1.46 12.29 9.67
N ALA A 46 -1.39 11.04 9.23
CA ALA A 46 -0.67 10.71 8.01
C ALA A 46 -1.24 11.49 6.82
N MET A 47 -0.40 11.67 5.80
CA MET A 47 -0.79 12.34 4.56
C MET A 47 -2.04 11.65 3.95
N TYR A 48 -3.12 12.39 3.73
CA TYR A 48 -4.41 11.86 3.25
C TYR A 48 -5.05 10.77 4.14
N GLU A 49 -4.80 10.80 5.45
CA GLU A 49 -5.57 10.00 6.41
C GLU A 49 -7.06 10.42 6.37
N PRO A 50 -8.02 9.46 6.36
CA PRO A 50 -9.44 9.81 6.43
C PRO A 50 -9.77 10.49 7.76
N PRO A 51 -10.94 11.13 7.90
CA PRO A 51 -11.37 11.75 9.14
C PRO A 51 -11.24 10.83 10.36
N GLU A 52 -11.08 11.43 11.55
CA GLU A 52 -10.92 10.68 12.79
C GLU A 52 -12.07 9.66 12.99
N GLY A 53 -11.71 8.44 13.40
CA GLY A 53 -12.67 7.34 13.56
C GLY A 53 -13.10 6.65 12.26
N GLN A 54 -12.67 7.13 11.09
CA GLN A 54 -13.01 6.54 9.80
C GLN A 54 -11.86 5.71 9.19
N VAL A 55 -12.25 4.80 8.28
CA VAL A 55 -11.39 3.98 7.44
C VAL A 55 -11.89 4.04 6.00
N MET A 56 -11.01 3.74 5.04
CA MET A 56 -11.36 3.61 3.63
C MET A 56 -11.52 2.13 3.25
N LEU A 57 -12.45 1.85 2.35
CA LEU A 57 -12.50 0.61 1.60
C LEU A 57 -11.96 0.88 0.20
N GLY A 58 -11.01 0.08 -0.27
CA GLY A 58 -10.47 0.15 -1.62
C GLY A 58 -10.67 -1.16 -2.37
N PHE A 59 -10.55 -1.11 -3.70
CA PHE A 59 -10.65 -2.28 -4.55
C PHE A 59 -9.53 -2.30 -5.59
N TRP A 60 -8.82 -3.43 -5.70
CA TRP A 60 -8.08 -3.78 -6.90
C TRP A 60 -8.98 -4.64 -7.79
N PHE A 61 -9.46 -4.08 -8.90
CA PHE A 61 -10.46 -4.69 -9.79
C PHE A 61 -9.81 -5.23 -11.06
N ASP A 62 -10.40 -6.24 -11.71
CA ASP A 62 -9.90 -6.79 -12.98
C ASP A 62 -10.46 -6.04 -14.21
N PRO A 63 -9.72 -5.08 -14.79
CA PRO A 63 -10.21 -4.33 -15.94
C PRO A 63 -10.22 -5.15 -17.23
N ALA A 64 -9.60 -6.34 -17.23
CA ALA A 64 -9.39 -7.11 -18.43
C ALA A 64 -10.61 -7.95 -18.82
N ASN A 65 -10.64 -8.34 -20.09
CA ASN A 65 -11.57 -9.35 -20.58
C ASN A 65 -11.31 -10.69 -19.84
N PRO A 66 -12.35 -11.42 -19.39
CA PRO A 66 -13.78 -11.21 -19.66
C PRO A 66 -14.53 -10.32 -18.68
N TYR A 67 -14.00 -10.01 -17.51
CA TYR A 67 -14.74 -9.30 -16.45
C TYR A 67 -15.04 -7.86 -16.84
N ASN A 68 -14.06 -7.15 -17.40
CA ASN A 68 -14.16 -5.74 -17.76
C ASN A 68 -14.64 -4.87 -16.59
N ASP A 69 -14.23 -5.19 -15.37
CA ASP A 69 -14.68 -4.45 -14.18
C ASP A 69 -14.21 -3.00 -14.24
N ARG A 70 -15.02 -2.11 -13.69
CA ARG A 70 -14.76 -0.67 -13.65
C ARG A 70 -15.11 -0.10 -12.29
N PRO A 71 -14.40 0.93 -11.83
CA PRO A 71 -14.74 1.70 -10.64
C PRO A 71 -16.21 2.13 -10.58
N SER A 72 -16.80 2.56 -11.69
CA SER A 72 -18.23 2.92 -11.77
C SER A 72 -19.17 1.74 -11.51
N ILE A 73 -18.85 0.55 -12.03
CA ILE A 73 -19.64 -0.68 -11.81
C ILE A 73 -19.56 -1.10 -10.35
N ILE A 74 -18.37 -1.01 -9.74
CA ILE A 74 -18.18 -1.31 -8.31
C ILE A 74 -19.01 -0.35 -7.45
N ASN A 75 -18.94 0.95 -7.74
CA ASN A 75 -19.76 1.95 -7.03
C ASN A 75 -21.25 1.67 -7.17
N GLU A 76 -21.73 1.30 -8.37
CA GLU A 76 -23.13 0.96 -8.62
C GLU A 76 -23.57 -0.27 -7.80
N LYS A 77 -22.78 -1.35 -7.79
CA LYS A 77 -23.08 -2.57 -7.02
C LYS A 77 -23.19 -2.27 -5.52
N LEU A 78 -22.23 -1.52 -4.97
CA LEU A 78 -22.18 -1.17 -3.55
C LEU A 78 -23.22 -0.11 -3.17
N GLY A 79 -23.61 0.77 -4.10
CA GLY A 79 -24.43 1.95 -3.81
C GLY A 79 -23.65 3.05 -3.07
N ASN A 80 -22.32 2.99 -3.06
CA ASN A 80 -21.42 3.95 -2.41
C ASN A 80 -20.25 4.30 -3.35
N ASN A 81 -19.71 5.51 -3.22
CA ASN A 81 -18.53 5.93 -3.97
C ASN A 81 -17.26 5.45 -3.26
N VAL A 82 -16.66 4.37 -3.74
CA VAL A 82 -15.42 3.82 -3.18
C VAL A 82 -14.30 4.88 -3.23
N PRO A 83 -13.61 5.16 -2.11
CA PRO A 83 -12.60 6.21 -2.03
C PRO A 83 -11.24 5.87 -2.64
N VAL A 84 -10.92 4.60 -2.88
CA VAL A 84 -9.59 4.19 -3.38
C VAL A 84 -9.73 3.05 -4.39
N PHE A 85 -9.07 3.18 -5.55
CA PHE A 85 -8.99 2.10 -6.53
C PHE A 85 -7.53 1.79 -6.87
N GLN A 86 -7.18 0.51 -6.81
CA GLN A 86 -5.84 0.05 -7.16
C GLN A 86 -5.73 -0.28 -8.65
N ILE A 87 -4.64 0.20 -9.22
CA ILE A 87 -4.13 -0.15 -10.55
C ILE A 87 -2.64 -0.45 -10.43
N ALA A 88 -2.07 -1.18 -11.39
CA ALA A 88 -0.67 -1.54 -11.34
C ALA A 88 0.03 -1.39 -12.70
N GLN A 89 1.35 -1.27 -12.67
CA GLN A 89 2.21 -1.36 -13.85
C GLN A 89 3.62 -1.84 -13.46
N PRO A 90 4.38 -2.40 -14.41
CA PRO A 90 5.81 -2.66 -14.20
C PRO A 90 6.67 -1.38 -14.29
N ILE A 91 7.91 -1.48 -13.81
CA ILE A 91 8.99 -0.51 -14.02
C ILE A 91 10.29 -1.28 -14.38
N PRO A 92 11.07 -0.89 -15.41
CA PRO A 92 10.78 0.14 -16.42
C PRO A 92 9.44 -0.05 -17.13
N LEU A 93 8.85 1.05 -17.58
CA LEU A 93 7.53 1.01 -18.21
C LEU A 93 7.66 0.47 -19.65
N PRO A 94 7.07 -0.69 -19.99
CA PRO A 94 7.10 -1.19 -21.35
C PRO A 94 6.33 -0.23 -22.27
N PRO A 95 6.81 -0.02 -23.51
CA PRO A 95 6.11 0.82 -24.47
C PRO A 95 4.71 0.27 -24.75
N TYR A 96 3.75 1.17 -24.97
CA TYR A 96 2.39 0.76 -25.31
C TYR A 96 2.35 0.16 -26.72
N ASN A 97 1.83 -1.07 -26.82
CA ASN A 97 1.61 -1.73 -28.08
C ASN A 97 0.18 -1.45 -28.57
N TRP A 98 0.05 -0.62 -29.60
CA TRP A 98 -1.24 -0.23 -30.19
C TRP A 98 -1.99 -1.38 -30.87
N THR A 99 -1.30 -2.47 -31.22
CA THR A 99 -1.91 -3.64 -31.83
C THR A 99 -2.51 -4.58 -30.79
N THR A 100 -1.80 -4.82 -29.68
CA THR A 100 -2.24 -5.76 -28.64
C THR A 100 -2.93 -5.09 -27.47
N GLY A 101 -2.78 -3.78 -27.28
CA GLY A 101 -3.26 -3.04 -26.12
C GLY A 101 -2.43 -3.26 -24.84
N VAL A 102 -1.28 -3.94 -24.94
CA VAL A 102 -0.40 -4.27 -23.81
C VAL A 102 0.67 -3.20 -23.59
N GLY A 103 1.11 -3.03 -22.34
CA GLY A 103 2.14 -2.08 -21.93
C GLY A 103 1.58 -0.70 -21.61
N GLY A 104 2.47 0.30 -21.57
CA GLY A 104 2.13 1.67 -21.21
C GLY A 104 1.70 1.85 -19.75
N PRO A 105 1.35 3.09 -19.36
CA PRO A 105 0.96 3.39 -18.00
C PRO A 105 -0.32 2.66 -17.59
N ALA A 106 -0.43 2.44 -16.28
CA ALA A 106 -1.62 1.96 -15.62
C ALA A 106 -2.83 2.84 -16.02
N PRO A 107 -4.01 2.23 -16.28
CA PRO A 107 -5.12 2.91 -16.93
C PRO A 107 -5.95 3.73 -15.92
N GLU A 108 -5.37 4.80 -15.37
CA GLU A 108 -6.04 5.69 -14.41
C GLU A 108 -7.38 6.21 -14.94
N ASN A 109 -7.51 6.40 -16.26
CA ASN A 109 -8.73 6.89 -16.90
C ASN A 109 -9.98 6.05 -16.55
N THR A 110 -9.81 4.79 -16.14
CA THR A 110 -10.91 3.95 -15.63
C THR A 110 -11.44 4.44 -14.26
N ILE A 111 -10.57 4.99 -13.41
CA ILE A 111 -10.93 5.66 -12.15
C ILE A 111 -11.59 7.00 -12.47
N GLU A 112 -11.09 7.75 -13.46
CA GLU A 112 -11.75 8.98 -13.93
C GLU A 112 -13.21 8.78 -14.35
N GLN A 113 -13.49 7.68 -15.02
CA GLN A 113 -14.84 7.34 -15.46
C GLN A 113 -15.81 7.05 -14.31
N SER A 114 -15.34 6.87 -13.08
CA SER A 114 -16.23 6.77 -11.90
C SER A 114 -17.00 8.06 -11.63
N GLY A 115 -16.51 9.22 -12.10
CA GLY A 115 -17.11 10.51 -11.76
C GLY A 115 -16.98 10.84 -10.27
N THR A 116 -15.90 10.38 -9.63
CA THR A 116 -15.61 10.61 -8.21
C THR A 116 -14.18 11.10 -8.00
N ASP A 117 -13.92 11.66 -6.83
CA ASP A 117 -12.58 12.07 -6.37
C ASP A 117 -11.74 10.93 -5.76
N ALA A 118 -12.12 9.67 -6.01
CA ALA A 118 -11.41 8.50 -5.52
C ALA A 118 -9.88 8.58 -5.78
N ALA A 119 -9.09 8.19 -4.79
CA ALA A 119 -7.65 8.15 -4.92
C ALA A 119 -7.19 7.04 -5.88
N VAL A 120 -6.05 7.26 -6.52
CA VAL A 120 -5.33 6.23 -7.27
C VAL A 120 -4.39 5.51 -6.31
N PHE A 121 -4.52 4.20 -6.19
CA PHE A 121 -3.53 3.35 -5.53
C PHE A 121 -2.69 2.67 -6.61
N LEU A 122 -1.53 3.25 -6.93
CA LEU A 122 -0.64 2.79 -7.98
C LEU A 122 0.41 1.83 -7.43
N THR A 123 0.29 0.55 -7.78
CA THR A 123 1.31 -0.46 -7.47
C THR A 123 2.33 -0.57 -8.58
N ILE A 124 3.62 -0.49 -8.24
CA ILE A 124 4.73 -0.55 -9.18
C ILE A 124 5.60 -1.79 -8.93
N TYR A 125 5.78 -2.60 -9.97
CA TYR A 125 6.57 -3.83 -9.92
C TYR A 125 7.89 -3.71 -10.71
N PRO A 126 9.07 -3.85 -10.08
CA PRO A 126 10.33 -3.97 -10.81
C PRO A 126 10.48 -5.38 -11.39
N THR A 127 9.67 -5.71 -12.41
CA THR A 127 9.51 -7.09 -12.93
C THR A 127 10.82 -7.67 -13.46
N GLU A 128 11.69 -6.82 -14.00
CA GLU A 128 13.01 -7.23 -14.49
C GLU A 128 14.11 -7.20 -13.41
N GLY A 129 13.78 -6.86 -12.16
CA GLY A 129 14.69 -6.70 -11.04
C GLY A 129 15.21 -5.27 -10.89
N PHE A 130 15.77 -4.93 -9.72
CA PHE A 130 16.18 -3.55 -9.40
C PHE A 130 17.26 -2.99 -10.34
N ALA A 131 18.17 -3.83 -10.84
CA ALA A 131 19.23 -3.40 -11.75
C ALA A 131 18.74 -2.93 -13.12
N ALA A 132 17.50 -3.28 -13.50
CA ALA A 132 16.90 -2.82 -14.75
C ALA A 132 16.25 -1.43 -14.62
N VAL A 133 16.03 -0.93 -13.39
CA VAL A 133 15.33 0.32 -13.14
C VAL A 133 16.33 1.48 -13.07
N THR A 134 16.11 2.50 -13.88
CA THR A 134 16.97 3.70 -13.96
C THR A 134 16.37 4.89 -13.20
N ASP A 135 17.18 5.92 -12.97
CA ASP A 135 16.70 7.18 -12.40
C ASP A 135 15.67 7.84 -13.34
N GLU A 136 15.86 7.74 -14.65
CA GLU A 136 14.91 8.22 -15.66
C GLU A 136 13.54 7.55 -15.54
N ASP A 137 13.48 6.26 -15.21
CA ASP A 137 12.23 5.53 -14.99
C ASP A 137 11.47 6.09 -13.78
N PHE A 138 12.16 6.37 -12.67
CA PHE A 138 11.54 6.97 -11.49
C PHE A 138 11.10 8.41 -11.74
N ILE A 139 11.85 9.19 -12.51
CA ILE A 139 11.45 10.54 -12.92
C ILE A 139 10.21 10.48 -13.82
N ALA A 140 10.14 9.52 -14.74
CA ALA A 140 8.97 9.31 -15.60
C ALA A 140 7.74 8.91 -14.79
N LEU A 141 7.90 8.00 -13.81
CA LEU A 141 6.86 7.65 -12.85
C LEU A 141 6.39 8.87 -12.05
N GLY A 142 7.31 9.69 -11.54
CA GLY A 142 6.97 10.94 -10.84
C GLY A 142 6.16 11.91 -11.71
N LYS A 143 6.49 12.04 -13.00
CA LYS A 143 5.72 12.87 -13.94
C LYS A 143 4.32 12.32 -14.21
N GLN A 144 4.19 11.00 -14.34
CA GLN A 144 2.89 10.33 -14.47
C GLN A 144 2.01 10.62 -13.24
N ILE A 145 2.56 10.51 -12.04
CA ILE A 145 1.83 10.78 -10.80
C ILE A 145 1.48 12.27 -10.65
N LEU A 146 2.39 13.17 -11.02
CA LEU A 146 2.13 14.60 -11.00
C LEU A 146 0.97 14.98 -11.93
N ASP A 147 0.82 14.31 -13.08
CA ASP A 147 -0.34 14.52 -13.97
C ASP A 147 -1.65 14.10 -13.30
N TYR A 148 -1.68 12.95 -12.60
CA TYR A 148 -2.85 12.56 -11.81
C TYR A 148 -3.20 13.59 -10.72
N GLN A 149 -2.18 14.14 -10.05
CA GLN A 149 -2.37 15.11 -8.98
C GLN A 149 -2.82 16.47 -9.50
N THR A 150 -2.25 16.96 -10.61
CA THR A 150 -2.45 18.35 -11.05
C THR A 150 -3.49 18.50 -12.16
N THR A 151 -3.55 17.56 -13.10
CA THR A 151 -4.52 17.57 -14.20
C THR A 151 -5.84 16.97 -13.78
N LEU A 152 -5.79 15.90 -12.96
CA LEU A 152 -6.98 15.15 -12.54
C LEU A 152 -7.37 15.43 -11.08
N ASN A 153 -6.61 16.24 -10.33
CA ASN A 153 -6.89 16.54 -8.93
C ASN A 153 -7.16 15.26 -8.11
N ARG A 154 -6.26 14.28 -8.19
CA ARG A 154 -6.36 13.01 -7.45
C ARG A 154 -5.26 12.85 -6.44
N THR A 155 -5.64 12.38 -5.26
CA THR A 155 -4.70 11.76 -4.31
C THR A 155 -4.10 10.50 -4.95
N THR A 156 -2.79 10.31 -4.81
CA THR A 156 -2.09 9.13 -5.32
C THR A 156 -1.27 8.46 -4.22
N PHE A 157 -1.59 7.18 -3.97
CA PHE A 157 -0.79 6.26 -3.18
C PHE A 157 0.13 5.48 -4.13
N LEU A 158 1.44 5.50 -3.87
CA LEU A 158 2.43 4.76 -4.63
C LEU A 158 2.96 3.60 -3.77
N ARG A 159 2.62 2.37 -4.16
CA ARG A 159 3.15 1.14 -3.54
C ARG A 159 4.24 0.55 -4.42
N TYR A 160 5.49 0.68 -4.00
CA TYR A 160 6.65 0.25 -4.80
C TYR A 160 7.21 -1.09 -4.31
N ALA A 161 7.49 -2.00 -5.25
CA ALA A 161 8.13 -3.30 -4.98
C ALA A 161 7.53 -4.04 -3.77
N PRO A 162 6.19 -4.26 -3.76
CA PRO A 162 5.51 -4.87 -2.62
C PRO A 162 5.98 -6.30 -2.37
N GLU A 163 5.80 -6.81 -1.14
CA GLU A 163 6.10 -8.22 -0.83
C GLU A 163 7.54 -8.67 -1.15
N MET A 164 8.46 -7.72 -1.06
CA MET A 164 9.90 -7.88 -1.29
C MET A 164 10.55 -8.98 -0.43
N GLN A 165 9.90 -9.41 0.65
CA GLN A 165 10.37 -10.47 1.52
C GLN A 165 9.84 -11.86 1.15
N GLY A 166 9.13 -12.01 0.02
CA GLY A 166 8.73 -13.30 -0.55
C GLY A 166 9.76 -13.87 -1.54
N THR A 167 9.49 -15.07 -2.08
CA THR A 167 10.33 -15.78 -3.07
C THR A 167 9.74 -15.79 -4.48
N TRP A 168 8.54 -15.25 -4.64
CA TRP A 168 7.75 -15.27 -5.87
C TRP A 168 8.01 -14.08 -6.81
N MET A 169 8.72 -13.07 -6.31
CA MET A 169 9.13 -11.89 -7.08
C MET A 169 10.61 -12.02 -7.46
N ARG A 170 10.98 -11.65 -8.69
CA ARG A 170 12.40 -11.59 -9.09
C ARG A 170 13.24 -10.69 -8.16
N TYR A 171 12.62 -9.65 -7.61
CA TYR A 171 13.23 -8.72 -6.66
C TYR A 171 13.13 -9.15 -5.19
N GLY A 172 12.54 -10.32 -4.92
CA GLY A 172 12.39 -10.86 -3.58
C GLY A 172 13.72 -11.26 -2.94
N GLN A 173 13.77 -11.39 -1.61
CA GLN A 173 14.94 -11.84 -0.84
C GLN A 173 16.21 -10.98 -0.99
N GLN A 174 16.07 -9.72 -1.42
CA GLN A 174 17.21 -8.84 -1.72
C GLN A 174 17.15 -7.54 -0.91
N PRO A 175 17.31 -7.58 0.43
CA PRO A 175 17.13 -6.40 1.28
C PRO A 175 18.09 -5.26 0.90
N THR A 176 19.36 -5.55 0.59
CA THR A 176 20.32 -4.49 0.20
C THR A 176 19.88 -3.76 -1.07
N ALA A 177 19.53 -4.51 -2.12
CA ALA A 177 19.11 -3.93 -3.40
C ALA A 177 17.74 -3.24 -3.29
N PHE A 178 16.83 -3.81 -2.50
CA PHE A 178 15.53 -3.21 -2.20
C PHE A 178 15.69 -1.84 -1.55
N LEU A 179 16.47 -1.74 -0.47
CA LEU A 179 16.65 -0.48 0.27
C LEU A 179 17.31 0.60 -0.59
N GLN A 180 18.32 0.22 -1.40
CA GLN A 180 18.95 1.15 -2.34
C GLN A 180 17.95 1.65 -3.39
N SER A 181 17.16 0.76 -3.98
CA SER A 181 16.17 1.12 -4.99
C SER A 181 15.02 1.95 -4.40
N TRP A 182 14.60 1.64 -3.16
CA TRP A 182 13.61 2.41 -2.41
C TRP A 182 14.05 3.85 -2.21
N GLN A 183 15.30 4.06 -1.78
CA GLN A 183 15.84 5.40 -1.57
C GLN A 183 15.86 6.22 -2.87
N ASN A 184 16.24 5.59 -3.99
CA ASN A 184 16.22 6.23 -5.31
C ASN A 184 14.78 6.58 -5.73
N MET A 185 13.86 5.61 -5.62
CA MET A 185 12.44 5.80 -5.90
C MET A 185 11.85 6.95 -5.10
N TYR A 186 12.01 6.93 -3.77
CA TYR A 186 11.49 7.96 -2.87
C TYR A 186 12.01 9.34 -3.27
N THR A 187 13.34 9.46 -3.41
CA THR A 187 14.00 10.74 -3.71
C THR A 187 13.53 11.32 -5.05
N LEU A 188 13.54 10.50 -6.11
CA LEU A 188 13.26 10.97 -7.46
C LEU A 188 11.77 11.22 -7.68
N VAL A 189 10.89 10.36 -7.18
CA VAL A 189 9.43 10.57 -7.29
C VAL A 189 9.02 11.79 -6.47
N LYS A 190 9.45 11.93 -5.21
CA LYS A 190 9.11 13.10 -4.38
C LYS A 190 9.69 14.40 -4.95
N SER A 191 10.80 14.35 -5.69
CA SER A 191 11.35 15.54 -6.36
C SER A 191 10.43 16.10 -7.46
N VAL A 192 9.59 15.25 -8.06
CA VAL A 192 8.67 15.61 -9.14
C VAL A 192 7.23 15.77 -8.64
N ALA A 193 6.77 14.85 -7.77
CA ALA A 193 5.41 14.76 -7.26
C ALA A 193 5.45 14.67 -5.70
N PRO A 194 5.73 15.78 -5.00
CA PRO A 194 5.97 15.77 -3.54
C PRO A 194 4.75 15.33 -2.70
N GLU A 195 3.54 15.52 -3.23
CA GLU A 195 2.26 15.14 -2.60
C GLU A 195 1.92 13.65 -2.79
N THR A 196 2.82 12.84 -3.37
CA THR A 196 2.60 11.39 -3.50
C THR A 196 2.70 10.72 -2.15
N VAL A 197 1.73 9.88 -1.79
CA VAL A 197 1.81 9.04 -0.58
C VAL A 197 2.64 7.80 -0.88
N ILE A 198 3.81 7.66 -0.26
CA ILE A 198 4.68 6.49 -0.45
C ILE A 198 4.29 5.37 0.52
N VAL A 199 3.96 4.19 -0.01
CA VAL A 199 3.43 3.04 0.72
C VAL A 199 4.44 1.89 0.75
N TRP A 200 4.97 1.56 1.94
CA TRP A 200 5.77 0.35 2.17
C TRP A 200 4.86 -0.79 2.60
N ALA A 201 4.78 -1.87 1.82
CA ALA A 201 3.81 -2.94 2.03
C ALA A 201 4.43 -4.32 1.79
N PRO A 202 4.94 -4.98 2.85
CA PRO A 202 5.34 -6.39 2.79
C PRO A 202 4.12 -7.34 2.71
N ASN A 203 4.38 -8.61 2.45
CA ASN A 203 3.41 -9.70 2.68
C ASN A 203 3.29 -10.04 4.19
N THR A 204 2.26 -10.77 4.59
CA THR A 204 2.11 -11.30 5.96
C THR A 204 3.31 -12.16 6.37
N PRO A 205 3.81 -12.08 7.63
CA PRO A 205 4.90 -12.91 8.13
C PRO A 205 4.63 -14.43 8.17
N GLN A 206 3.37 -14.84 7.98
CA GLN A 206 2.99 -16.26 8.03
C GLN A 206 3.77 -17.08 7.01
N GLY A 207 4.34 -18.20 7.46
CA GLY A 207 5.10 -19.11 6.59
C GLY A 207 6.51 -18.63 6.25
N TYR A 208 6.98 -17.48 6.78
CA TYR A 208 8.39 -17.08 6.70
C TYR A 208 9.30 -18.20 7.27
N PRO A 209 10.43 -18.55 6.64
CA PRO A 209 11.11 -17.88 5.51
C PRO A 209 10.63 -18.31 4.11
N TYR A 210 9.39 -18.78 3.96
CA TYR A 210 8.77 -19.20 2.69
C TYR A 210 9.58 -20.24 1.92
N GLY A 211 10.21 -21.17 2.66
CA GLY A 211 11.06 -22.21 2.09
C GLY A 211 12.46 -21.74 1.68
N GLN A 212 12.81 -20.46 1.86
CA GLN A 212 14.12 -19.89 1.56
C GLN A 212 15.18 -20.30 2.59
N THR A 213 15.52 -21.58 2.66
CA THR A 213 16.54 -22.11 3.59
C THR A 213 17.65 -22.83 2.82
N GLY A 214 18.72 -23.24 3.51
CA GLY A 214 19.78 -24.06 2.93
C GLY A 214 20.47 -23.40 1.74
N THR A 215 20.51 -24.08 0.58
CA THR A 215 21.20 -23.61 -0.62
C THR A 215 20.68 -22.27 -1.11
N ALA A 216 19.36 -22.04 -1.05
CA ALA A 216 18.74 -20.79 -1.46
C ALA A 216 19.25 -19.60 -0.63
N PHE A 217 19.31 -19.76 0.70
CA PHE A 217 19.86 -18.74 1.61
C PHE A 217 21.37 -18.55 1.41
N THR A 218 22.15 -19.64 1.35
CA THR A 218 23.62 -19.56 1.18
C THR A 218 24.06 -19.02 -0.19
N SER A 219 23.15 -18.96 -1.17
CA SER A 219 23.40 -18.37 -2.49
C SER A 219 23.34 -16.83 -2.50
N LEU A 220 22.74 -16.23 -1.46
CA LEU A 220 22.65 -14.77 -1.31
C LEU A 220 24.02 -14.17 -1.00
N SER A 221 24.16 -12.85 -1.16
CA SER A 221 25.37 -12.15 -0.73
C SER A 221 25.56 -12.28 0.79
N SER A 222 26.79 -12.24 1.28
CA SER A 222 27.04 -12.30 2.74
C SER A 222 26.41 -11.14 3.51
N VAL A 223 26.22 -10.00 2.85
CA VAL A 223 25.53 -8.83 3.41
C VAL A 223 24.04 -9.12 3.55
N ASP A 224 23.39 -9.65 2.51
CA ASP A 224 21.97 -10.00 2.58
C ASP A 224 21.72 -11.14 3.56
N GLN A 225 22.61 -12.13 3.62
CA GLN A 225 22.53 -13.19 4.65
C GLN A 225 22.54 -12.61 6.06
N ALA A 226 23.47 -11.70 6.35
CA ALA A 226 23.56 -11.05 7.66
C ALA A 226 22.40 -10.11 7.98
N LEU A 227 21.75 -9.53 6.96
CA LEU A 227 20.54 -8.72 7.16
C LEU A 227 19.33 -9.59 7.47
N LEU A 228 19.20 -10.75 6.82
CA LEU A 228 18.08 -11.66 6.98
C LEU A 228 18.15 -12.50 8.26
N ASP A 229 19.35 -12.91 8.69
CA ASP A 229 19.62 -13.57 9.98
C ASP A 229 19.61 -12.54 11.12
N THR A 230 18.43 -11.98 11.38
CA THR A 230 18.21 -10.91 12.37
C THR A 230 18.48 -11.36 13.81
N ASN A 231 18.38 -12.66 14.10
CA ASN A 231 18.69 -13.21 15.42
C ASN A 231 20.15 -13.69 15.55
N GLN A 232 20.93 -13.67 14.46
CA GLN A 232 22.36 -13.97 14.36
C GLN A 232 22.72 -15.41 14.78
N ASN A 233 21.83 -16.37 14.51
CA ASN A 233 22.05 -17.78 14.84
C ASN A 233 22.74 -18.56 13.69
N GLY A 234 22.95 -17.92 12.54
CA GLY A 234 23.59 -18.49 11.37
C GLY A 234 22.66 -19.27 10.44
N VAL A 235 21.35 -19.28 10.69
CA VAL A 235 20.33 -19.92 9.86
C VAL A 235 19.14 -18.98 9.68
N LEU A 236 18.51 -19.00 8.50
CA LEU A 236 17.28 -18.26 8.27
C LEU A 236 16.09 -19.09 8.74
N ASP A 237 15.37 -18.64 9.78
CA ASP A 237 14.25 -19.38 10.36
C ASP A 237 13.10 -18.47 10.84
N ALA A 238 12.08 -19.08 11.47
CA ALA A 238 10.89 -18.35 11.95
C ALA A 238 11.17 -17.46 13.17
N GLY A 239 12.36 -17.56 13.78
CA GLY A 239 12.83 -16.67 14.83
C GLY A 239 13.42 -15.37 14.29
N ASP A 240 13.55 -15.21 12.97
CA ASP A 240 13.96 -13.97 12.35
C ASP A 240 12.79 -13.01 12.10
N ASP A 241 13.06 -11.71 12.24
CA ASP A 241 12.12 -10.68 11.86
C ASP A 241 12.02 -10.61 10.34
N SER A 242 10.88 -11.08 9.83
CA SER A 242 10.62 -11.15 8.39
C SER A 242 10.55 -9.79 7.69
N LEU A 243 10.46 -8.68 8.43
CA LEU A 243 10.12 -7.36 7.91
C LEU A 243 11.24 -6.33 8.11
N ALA A 244 11.92 -6.35 9.25
CA ALA A 244 12.98 -5.41 9.61
C ALA A 244 14.07 -5.24 8.53
N PRO A 245 14.55 -6.29 7.84
CA PRO A 245 15.58 -6.16 6.81
C PRO A 245 15.17 -5.28 5.62
N TYR A 246 13.85 -5.06 5.45
CA TYR A 246 13.27 -4.35 4.33
C TYR A 246 12.64 -3.02 4.72
N TYR A 247 12.70 -2.61 6.00
CA TYR A 247 12.09 -1.35 6.41
C TYR A 247 13.03 -0.16 6.10
N PRO A 248 12.66 0.77 5.21
CA PRO A 248 13.54 1.85 4.76
C PRO A 248 13.67 3.01 5.75
N GLY A 249 12.88 2.99 6.83
CA GLY A 249 12.86 4.03 7.87
C GLY A 249 11.71 5.01 7.71
N ASP A 250 11.31 5.62 8.83
CA ASP A 250 10.14 6.49 8.94
C ASP A 250 10.19 7.70 8.00
N ASP A 251 11.38 8.22 7.67
CA ASP A 251 11.54 9.40 6.81
C ASP A 251 11.29 9.11 5.31
N LEU A 252 11.26 7.84 4.93
CA LEU A 252 11.12 7.38 3.54
C LEU A 252 9.78 6.65 3.29
N VAL A 253 8.84 6.73 4.23
CA VAL A 253 7.53 6.05 4.17
C VAL A 253 6.45 7.01 4.66
N ASP A 254 5.35 7.15 3.92
CA ASP A 254 4.19 7.92 4.39
C ASP A 254 3.15 7.00 5.03
N TRP A 255 2.92 5.83 4.43
CA TRP A 255 1.98 4.81 4.91
C TRP A 255 2.59 3.42 4.93
N ILE A 256 2.11 2.59 5.86
CA ILE A 256 2.62 1.23 6.06
C ILE A 256 1.50 0.23 5.75
N GLY A 257 1.73 -0.61 4.76
CA GLY A 257 0.79 -1.64 4.33
C GLY A 257 1.16 -3.03 4.80
N LEU A 258 0.22 -3.95 4.59
CA LEU A 258 0.42 -5.38 4.64
C LEU A 258 -0.43 -6.02 3.53
N SER A 259 0.12 -6.98 2.79
CA SER A 259 -0.69 -7.90 1.99
C SER A 259 -1.09 -9.09 2.86
N ILE A 260 -2.39 -9.33 3.00
CA ILE A 260 -2.94 -10.40 3.86
C ILE A 260 -4.03 -11.18 3.13
N TYR A 261 -3.80 -12.47 2.94
CA TYR A 261 -4.72 -13.34 2.22
C TYR A 261 -5.00 -14.60 3.02
N TYR A 262 -6.27 -14.96 3.12
CA TYR A 262 -6.65 -16.29 3.56
C TYR A 262 -6.87 -17.21 2.35
N LYS A 263 -6.30 -18.42 2.40
CA LYS A 263 -6.27 -19.33 1.24
C LYS A 263 -6.73 -20.76 1.57
N GLY A 264 -7.38 -20.97 2.71
CA GLY A 264 -7.75 -22.32 3.12
C GLY A 264 -6.67 -23.10 3.88
N ILE A 265 -7.05 -24.26 4.40
CA ILE A 265 -6.20 -25.23 5.08
C ILE A 265 -6.52 -26.63 4.52
N PRO A 266 -5.64 -27.25 3.70
CA PRO A 266 -4.43 -26.68 3.08
C PRO A 266 -4.74 -25.53 2.11
N SER A 267 -3.74 -24.68 1.85
CA SER A 267 -3.90 -23.35 1.23
C SER A 267 -4.18 -23.33 -0.28
N ASP A 268 -4.37 -24.48 -0.90
CA ASP A 268 -4.36 -24.66 -2.36
C ASP A 268 -5.31 -25.75 -2.87
N THR A 269 -6.01 -26.44 -1.96
CA THR A 269 -6.80 -27.63 -2.31
C THR A 269 -8.10 -27.76 -1.50
N MET A 270 -8.44 -26.77 -0.67
CA MET A 270 -9.62 -26.87 0.20
C MET A 270 -10.26 -25.52 0.55
N ASN A 271 -11.54 -25.41 0.25
CA ASN A 271 -12.38 -24.31 0.74
C ASN A 271 -12.76 -24.55 2.21
N SER A 272 -12.16 -23.81 3.12
CA SER A 272 -12.44 -23.85 4.56
C SER A 272 -12.63 -22.44 5.08
N ILE A 273 -13.42 -22.25 6.15
CA ILE A 273 -13.49 -20.94 6.82
C ILE A 273 -12.21 -20.75 7.62
N GLN A 274 -11.67 -19.53 7.62
CA GLN A 274 -10.47 -19.19 8.38
C GLN A 274 -10.67 -19.39 9.90
N PRO A 275 -9.58 -19.63 10.66
CA PRO A 275 -9.63 -19.58 12.11
C PRO A 275 -10.22 -18.25 12.60
N ASN A 276 -10.92 -18.28 13.73
CA ASN A 276 -11.45 -17.05 14.34
C ASN A 276 -10.31 -16.08 14.66
N ASN A 277 -10.57 -14.78 14.48
CA ASN A 277 -9.63 -13.69 14.73
C ASN A 277 -8.43 -13.65 13.77
N TYR A 278 -8.52 -14.33 12.62
CA TYR A 278 -7.43 -14.50 11.66
C TYR A 278 -6.67 -13.20 11.39
N CYS A 279 -7.36 -12.14 10.94
CA CYS A 279 -6.69 -10.88 10.61
C CYS A 279 -6.02 -10.24 11.83
N SER A 280 -6.64 -10.31 13.00
CA SER A 280 -6.10 -9.70 14.21
C SER A 280 -4.90 -10.47 14.77
N ASP A 281 -4.92 -11.80 14.69
CA ASP A 281 -3.84 -12.67 15.17
C ASP A 281 -2.60 -12.48 14.30
N VAL A 282 -2.77 -12.46 12.96
CA VAL A 282 -1.68 -12.21 12.01
C VAL A 282 -0.96 -10.90 12.32
N ILE A 283 -1.71 -9.79 12.44
CA ILE A 283 -1.09 -8.49 12.65
C ILE A 283 -0.50 -8.30 14.05
N THR A 284 -0.92 -9.12 15.02
CA THR A 284 -0.39 -9.11 16.39
C THR A 284 0.69 -10.17 16.64
N GLY A 285 1.20 -10.81 15.58
CA GLY A 285 2.35 -11.70 15.66
C GLY A 285 2.02 -13.14 16.05
N THR A 286 0.81 -13.62 15.75
CA THR A 286 0.41 -15.02 15.95
C THR A 286 -0.06 -15.64 14.64
N ASP A 287 0.51 -16.76 14.26
CA ASP A 287 0.02 -17.55 13.12
C ASP A 287 -1.33 -18.20 13.50
N PRO A 288 -2.46 -17.87 12.85
CA PRO A 288 -3.78 -18.35 13.26
C PRO A 288 -4.00 -19.85 13.02
N GLY A 289 -3.21 -20.47 12.13
CA GLY A 289 -3.33 -21.89 11.81
C GLY A 289 -2.60 -22.78 12.81
N THR A 290 -1.49 -22.29 13.36
CA THR A 290 -0.59 -23.08 14.23
C THR A 290 -0.51 -22.57 15.67
N GLY A 291 -0.87 -21.30 15.92
CA GLY A 291 -0.69 -20.62 17.20
C GLY A 291 0.77 -20.22 17.49
N ASN A 292 1.69 -20.43 16.54
CA ASN A 292 3.09 -20.07 16.70
C ASN A 292 3.28 -18.56 16.61
N ALA A 293 4.32 -18.06 17.28
CA ALA A 293 4.74 -16.67 17.11
C ALA A 293 5.27 -16.44 15.70
N ILE A 294 4.90 -15.30 15.12
CA ILE A 294 5.43 -14.75 13.87
C ILE A 294 5.79 -13.28 14.11
N THR A 295 6.45 -12.63 13.15
CA THR A 295 6.80 -11.21 13.26
C THR A 295 5.58 -10.36 13.61
N GLU A 296 5.68 -9.60 14.69
CA GLU A 296 4.65 -8.66 15.11
C GLU A 296 4.66 -7.44 14.17
N TRP A 297 3.52 -7.14 13.53
CA TRP A 297 3.44 -6.03 12.58
C TRP A 297 2.81 -4.76 13.17
N TYR A 298 1.68 -4.89 13.87
CA TYR A 298 0.86 -3.74 14.24
C TYR A 298 1.51 -2.82 15.27
N GLN A 299 1.96 -3.36 16.39
CA GLN A 299 2.61 -2.61 17.45
C GLN A 299 3.88 -1.94 16.91
N THR A 300 4.71 -2.69 16.20
CA THR A 300 6.01 -2.24 15.69
C THR A 300 5.87 -1.17 14.61
N TYR A 301 5.01 -1.40 13.61
CA TYR A 301 4.93 -0.55 12.42
C TYR A 301 3.73 0.40 12.41
N CYS A 302 2.72 0.20 13.23
CA CYS A 302 1.54 1.07 13.27
C CYS A 302 1.41 1.83 14.59
N ALA A 303 1.25 1.13 15.71
CA ALA A 303 0.96 1.76 16.99
C ALA A 303 2.12 2.63 17.49
N ASN A 304 3.36 2.16 17.33
CA ASN A 304 4.57 2.90 17.71
C ASN A 304 4.92 4.04 16.73
N LYS A 305 4.18 4.20 15.63
CA LYS A 305 4.43 5.20 14.59
C LYS A 305 3.19 6.10 14.39
N PRO A 306 2.86 6.97 15.37
CA PRO A 306 1.60 7.71 15.38
C PRO A 306 1.45 8.73 14.23
N SER A 307 2.53 9.10 13.54
CA SER A 307 2.51 9.93 12.34
C SER A 307 2.27 9.15 11.03
N LYS A 308 2.20 7.81 11.09
CA LYS A 308 2.02 6.92 9.94
C LYS A 308 0.67 6.23 10.02
N ALA A 309 -0.06 6.19 8.92
CA ALA A 309 -1.28 5.39 8.81
C ALA A 309 -0.90 4.02 8.27
N CYS A 310 -1.67 3.02 8.69
CA CYS A 310 -1.53 1.65 8.26
C CYS A 310 -2.68 1.20 7.36
N MET A 311 -2.46 0.13 6.61
CA MET A 311 -3.47 -0.41 5.72
C MET A 311 -3.28 -1.91 5.51
N PHE A 312 -4.35 -2.58 5.10
CA PHE A 312 -4.20 -3.78 4.28
C PHE A 312 -4.11 -3.30 2.84
N ALA A 313 -2.86 -3.24 2.34
CA ALA A 313 -2.55 -2.74 1.01
C ALA A 313 -3.10 -3.67 -0.08
N GLU A 314 -3.29 -4.94 0.30
CA GLU A 314 -4.02 -5.95 -0.43
C GLU A 314 -4.62 -6.93 0.56
N CYS A 315 -5.88 -7.30 0.38
CA CYS A 315 -6.47 -8.34 1.20
C CYS A 315 -7.60 -9.10 0.51
N GLY A 316 -7.81 -10.35 0.91
CA GLY A 316 -8.91 -11.16 0.39
C GLY A 316 -8.87 -12.61 0.90
N ALA A 317 -9.96 -13.32 0.66
CA ALA A 317 -10.03 -14.76 0.90
C ALA A 317 -10.25 -15.50 -0.42
N ALA A 318 -9.38 -16.47 -0.72
CA ALA A 318 -9.46 -17.27 -1.93
C ALA A 318 -10.57 -18.31 -1.81
N PHE A 319 -11.57 -18.22 -2.69
CA PHE A 319 -12.42 -19.38 -2.98
C PHE A 319 -11.82 -20.17 -4.14
N HIS A 320 -11.40 -21.40 -3.87
CA HIS A 320 -10.84 -22.32 -4.86
C HIS A 320 -11.98 -22.89 -5.72
N VAL A 321 -12.16 -22.35 -6.93
CA VAL A 321 -13.30 -22.64 -7.81
C VAL A 321 -13.37 -24.12 -8.19
N ASN A 322 -12.20 -24.77 -8.27
CA ASN A 322 -12.07 -26.16 -8.70
C ASN A 322 -12.08 -27.17 -7.53
N ASP A 323 -12.14 -26.71 -6.28
CA ASP A 323 -11.96 -27.55 -5.11
C ASP A 323 -13.18 -27.66 -4.20
N ALA A 324 -13.22 -28.75 -3.44
CA ALA A 324 -14.29 -29.03 -2.50
C ALA A 324 -14.18 -28.19 -1.21
N GLY A 325 -15.27 -28.13 -0.46
CA GLY A 325 -15.30 -27.53 0.88
C GLY A 325 -16.56 -26.72 1.14
N VAL A 326 -16.43 -25.66 1.95
CA VAL A 326 -17.52 -24.71 2.20
C VAL A 326 -17.88 -23.93 0.94
N SER A 327 -19.08 -23.34 0.91
CA SER A 327 -19.49 -22.51 -0.21
C SER A 327 -18.68 -21.21 -0.28
N ALA A 328 -18.57 -20.63 -1.48
CA ALA A 328 -17.97 -19.31 -1.69
C ALA A 328 -18.60 -18.25 -0.78
N ALA A 329 -19.94 -18.27 -0.65
CA ALA A 329 -20.64 -17.35 0.23
C ALA A 329 -20.18 -17.50 1.69
N ALA A 330 -20.17 -18.72 2.24
CA ALA A 330 -19.77 -18.94 3.62
C ALA A 330 -18.32 -18.50 3.90
N LEU A 331 -17.39 -18.81 2.98
CA LEU A 331 -15.98 -18.42 3.10
C LEU A 331 -15.80 -16.90 3.04
N GLN A 332 -16.41 -16.25 2.04
CA GLN A 332 -16.24 -14.82 1.81
C GLN A 332 -16.99 -13.97 2.87
N GLN A 333 -18.15 -14.39 3.34
CA GLN A 333 -18.88 -13.74 4.46
C GLN A 333 -18.09 -13.84 5.77
N ALA A 334 -17.51 -15.01 6.05
CA ALA A 334 -16.61 -15.15 7.19
C ALA A 334 -15.41 -14.20 7.08
N TRP A 335 -14.82 -14.04 5.89
CA TRP A 335 -13.73 -13.10 5.66
C TRP A 335 -14.13 -11.63 5.91
N LEU A 336 -15.29 -11.21 5.40
CA LEU A 336 -15.81 -9.86 5.64
C LEU A 336 -15.89 -9.56 7.13
N THR A 337 -16.56 -10.44 7.88
CA THR A 337 -16.85 -10.26 9.31
C THR A 337 -15.64 -10.38 10.22
N ASP A 338 -14.59 -11.11 9.82
CA ASP A 338 -13.33 -11.21 10.58
C ASP A 338 -12.40 -10.00 10.34
N CYS A 339 -12.36 -9.51 9.09
CA CYS A 339 -11.33 -8.57 8.64
C CYS A 339 -11.87 -7.18 8.28
N ILE A 340 -12.73 -7.08 7.27
CA ILE A 340 -13.08 -5.80 6.63
C ILE A 340 -14.18 -5.06 7.41
N THR A 341 -15.27 -5.76 7.75
CA THR A 341 -16.44 -5.20 8.46
C THR A 341 -16.41 -5.52 9.95
N SER A 342 -15.30 -6.06 10.45
CA SER A 342 -15.11 -6.39 11.86
C SER A 342 -15.05 -5.13 12.73
N GLN A 343 -16.07 -4.94 13.58
CA GLN A 343 -16.05 -3.89 14.60
C GLN A 343 -14.85 -4.01 15.54
N ASN A 344 -14.38 -5.24 15.83
CA ASN A 344 -13.19 -5.45 16.63
C ASN A 344 -11.95 -4.88 15.93
N MET A 345 -11.79 -5.16 14.64
CA MET A 345 -10.68 -4.62 13.86
C MET A 345 -10.69 -3.09 13.85
N LEU A 346 -11.86 -2.50 13.56
CA LEU A 346 -12.04 -1.05 13.48
C LEU A 346 -11.75 -0.32 14.81
N THR A 347 -12.04 -0.95 15.95
CA THR A 347 -11.88 -0.33 17.27
C THR A 347 -10.53 -0.62 17.92
N ARG A 348 -9.99 -1.83 17.77
CA ARG A 348 -8.74 -2.25 18.39
C ARG A 348 -7.51 -1.79 17.61
N PHE A 349 -7.64 -1.59 16.30
CA PHE A 349 -6.52 -1.24 15.42
C PHE A 349 -6.75 0.09 14.68
N PRO A 350 -6.95 1.22 15.39
CA PRO A 350 -7.40 2.49 14.81
C PRO A 350 -6.42 3.12 13.81
N ARG A 351 -5.16 2.69 13.79
CA ARG A 351 -4.17 3.08 12.76
C ARG A 351 -4.39 2.39 11.40
N ILE A 352 -5.19 1.33 11.30
CA ILE A 352 -5.58 0.76 10.00
C ILE A 352 -6.65 1.68 9.39
N LYS A 353 -6.31 2.30 8.27
CA LYS A 353 -7.08 3.36 7.62
C LYS A 353 -7.52 3.04 6.20
N LEU A 354 -7.09 1.90 5.67
CA LEU A 354 -7.52 1.39 4.37
C LEU A 354 -7.51 -0.14 4.39
N TYR A 355 -8.62 -0.74 3.95
CA TYR A 355 -8.72 -2.15 3.59
C TYR A 355 -8.88 -2.22 2.08
N ASN A 356 -7.90 -2.77 1.36
CA ASN A 356 -7.92 -2.79 -0.09
C ASN A 356 -8.21 -4.20 -0.60
N GLN A 357 -9.49 -4.44 -0.89
CA GLN A 357 -9.98 -5.74 -1.34
C GLN A 357 -9.40 -6.10 -2.71
N PHE A 358 -8.78 -7.28 -2.80
CA PHE A 358 -8.38 -7.86 -4.07
C PHE A 358 -9.61 -8.46 -4.76
N GLU A 359 -10.19 -7.72 -5.70
CA GLU A 359 -11.41 -8.07 -6.42
C GLU A 359 -11.06 -8.68 -7.78
N TYR A 360 -10.41 -9.84 -7.70
CA TYR A 360 -9.90 -10.57 -8.85
C TYR A 360 -10.26 -12.06 -8.77
N GLU A 361 -10.40 -12.66 -9.94
CA GLU A 361 -10.28 -14.10 -10.11
C GLU A 361 -8.93 -14.39 -10.78
N LYS A 362 -8.13 -15.26 -10.17
CA LYS A 362 -6.74 -15.49 -10.56
C LYS A 362 -6.42 -16.97 -10.52
N THR A 363 -5.76 -17.46 -11.57
CA THR A 363 -5.14 -18.79 -11.57
C THR A 363 -3.77 -18.70 -10.89
N GLU A 364 -3.53 -19.60 -9.94
CA GLU A 364 -2.24 -19.80 -9.27
C GLU A 364 -1.83 -21.27 -9.39
N THR A 365 -0.55 -21.56 -9.21
CA THR A 365 -0.07 -22.95 -9.22
C THR A 365 -0.23 -23.56 -7.82
N ALA A 366 -0.95 -24.67 -7.72
CA ALA A 366 -1.05 -25.46 -6.49
C ALA A 366 0.28 -26.16 -6.16
N ASN A 367 0.43 -26.68 -4.95
CA ASN A 367 1.67 -27.34 -4.50
C ASN A 367 1.99 -28.60 -5.30
N ASP A 368 0.99 -29.23 -5.92
CA ASP A 368 1.17 -30.39 -6.82
C ASP A 368 1.49 -30.00 -8.28
N GLY A 369 1.56 -28.69 -8.57
CA GLY A 369 1.85 -28.14 -9.89
C GLY A 369 0.63 -27.97 -10.79
N SER A 370 -0.57 -28.24 -10.31
CA SER A 370 -1.82 -28.01 -11.06
C SER A 370 -2.27 -26.53 -11.02
N ASP A 371 -3.16 -26.17 -11.95
CA ASP A 371 -3.78 -24.84 -12.00
C ASP A 371 -4.95 -24.76 -11.00
N ASP A 372 -4.82 -23.87 -10.01
CA ASP A 372 -5.82 -23.56 -9.00
C ASP A 372 -6.44 -22.19 -9.29
N LEU A 373 -7.71 -22.19 -9.73
CA LEU A 373 -8.46 -20.97 -10.01
C LEU A 373 -9.08 -20.42 -8.72
N ARG A 374 -8.60 -19.27 -8.26
CA ARG A 374 -9.00 -18.63 -7.02
C ARG A 374 -9.87 -17.40 -7.29
N ASP A 375 -11.06 -17.38 -6.72
CA ASP A 375 -11.97 -16.24 -6.76
C ASP A 375 -11.92 -15.46 -5.44
N TYR A 376 -11.38 -14.25 -5.48
CA TYR A 376 -11.31 -13.32 -4.33
C TYR A 376 -12.45 -12.30 -4.35
N ARG A 377 -13.31 -12.31 -5.38
CA ARG A 377 -14.31 -11.26 -5.61
C ARG A 377 -15.47 -11.37 -4.62
N VAL A 378 -15.66 -10.33 -3.83
CA VAL A 378 -16.77 -10.23 -2.86
C VAL A 378 -18.02 -9.60 -3.47
N LEU A 379 -17.90 -8.98 -4.66
CA LEU A 379 -19.01 -8.34 -5.37
C LEU A 379 -19.66 -9.22 -6.45
N ASN A 380 -19.16 -10.45 -6.62
CA ASN A 380 -19.66 -11.39 -7.63
C ASN A 380 -20.76 -12.31 -7.09
N ASN A 381 -20.76 -12.61 -5.79
CA ASN A 381 -21.78 -13.41 -5.13
C ASN A 381 -22.86 -12.52 -4.49
N THR A 382 -24.13 -12.70 -4.86
CA THR A 382 -25.24 -11.86 -4.35
C THR A 382 -25.35 -11.89 -2.82
N ALA A 383 -25.19 -13.04 -2.17
CA ALA A 383 -25.31 -13.14 -0.72
C ALA A 383 -24.18 -12.38 0.00
N VAL A 384 -22.96 -12.45 -0.54
CA VAL A 384 -21.78 -11.74 -0.02
C VAL A 384 -21.92 -10.23 -0.22
N LEU A 385 -22.38 -9.80 -1.41
CA LEU A 385 -22.63 -8.40 -1.70
C LEU A 385 -23.72 -7.80 -0.80
N ASP A 386 -24.81 -8.54 -0.58
CA ASP A 386 -25.91 -8.08 0.29
C ASP A 386 -25.46 -7.95 1.75
N GLU A 387 -24.63 -8.88 2.24
CA GLU A 387 -24.00 -8.78 3.56
C GLU A 387 -23.06 -7.58 3.66
N LEU A 388 -22.13 -7.42 2.72
CA LEU A 388 -21.21 -6.28 2.69
C LEU A 388 -21.98 -4.95 2.73
N LYS A 389 -23.06 -4.83 1.96
CA LYS A 389 -23.90 -3.62 1.97
C LYS A 389 -24.61 -3.43 3.30
N ALA A 390 -25.13 -4.49 3.91
CA ALA A 390 -25.77 -4.42 5.22
C ALA A 390 -24.77 -3.97 6.30
N ASP A 391 -23.58 -4.55 6.30
CA ASP A 391 -22.51 -4.22 7.22
C ASP A 391 -22.05 -2.77 7.06
N LEU A 392 -21.75 -2.32 5.83
CA LEU A 392 -21.37 -0.94 5.55
C LEU A 392 -22.44 0.07 5.98
N ASN A 393 -23.73 -0.26 5.83
CA ASN A 393 -24.82 0.58 6.33
C ASN A 393 -24.84 0.65 7.86
N SER A 394 -24.63 -0.49 8.54
CA SER A 394 -24.55 -0.56 10.00
C SER A 394 -23.32 0.19 10.56
N LEU A 395 -22.25 0.27 9.76
CA LEU A 395 -20.97 0.91 10.06
C LEU A 395 -20.80 2.27 9.37
N SER A 396 -21.89 2.92 8.95
CA SER A 396 -21.85 4.12 8.09
C SER A 396 -21.06 5.31 8.69
N GLY A 397 -20.86 5.36 10.01
CA GLY A 397 -19.99 6.34 10.66
C GLY A 397 -18.49 6.03 10.60
N SER A 398 -18.13 4.77 10.34
CA SER A 398 -16.76 4.24 10.36
C SER A 398 -16.10 4.18 8.98
N PHE A 399 -16.86 4.31 7.89
CA PHE A 399 -16.32 4.27 6.53
C PHE A 399 -16.38 5.65 5.85
N TYR A 400 -15.26 6.04 5.27
CA TYR A 400 -15.13 7.22 4.42
C TYR A 400 -15.51 6.87 2.98
N TRP A 401 -16.23 7.79 2.32
CA TRP A 401 -16.66 7.64 0.93
C TRP A 401 -16.21 8.83 0.08
N ALA A 402 -15.88 8.56 -1.17
CA ALA A 402 -15.49 9.58 -2.14
C ALA A 402 -16.67 10.50 -2.50
N ALA A 403 -16.36 11.76 -2.79
CA ALA A 403 -17.34 12.69 -3.32
C ALA A 403 -17.53 12.49 -4.83
N SER A 404 -18.76 12.66 -5.29
CA SER A 404 -19.01 12.79 -6.72
C SER A 404 -18.37 14.08 -7.24
N ARG A 405 -17.74 14.00 -8.41
CA ARG A 405 -17.15 15.13 -9.10
C ARG A 405 -17.53 15.11 -10.58
N ALA A 406 -17.70 16.29 -11.17
CA ALA A 406 -17.78 16.39 -12.61
C ALA A 406 -16.39 16.04 -13.21
N PRO A 407 -16.33 15.31 -14.33
CA PRO A 407 -15.07 15.13 -15.05
C PRO A 407 -14.49 16.51 -15.41
N PRO A 408 -13.17 16.71 -15.36
CA PRO A 408 -12.55 17.96 -15.76
C PRO A 408 -13.06 18.40 -17.14
N THR A 409 -13.46 19.65 -17.29
CA THR A 409 -13.95 20.22 -18.57
C THR A 409 -12.89 20.23 -19.68
N SER A 410 -11.63 19.94 -19.33
CA SER A 410 -10.48 19.87 -20.22
C SER A 410 -9.77 18.53 -20.09
N ILE A 411 -10.38 17.44 -20.55
CA ILE A 411 -9.59 16.27 -20.98
C ILE A 411 -9.05 16.60 -22.37
N SER A 412 -8.04 17.47 -22.46
CA SER A 412 -7.07 17.35 -23.56
C SER A 412 -6.08 16.29 -23.09
N SER A 413 -6.36 15.03 -23.40
CA SER A 413 -5.42 13.94 -23.09
C SER A 413 -4.10 14.19 -23.83
N ALA A 414 -3.11 14.75 -23.16
CA ALA A 414 -1.73 14.69 -23.62
C ALA A 414 -1.21 13.30 -23.25
N GLY A 415 -1.48 12.29 -24.08
CA GLY A 415 -0.97 10.93 -23.85
C GLY A 415 -1.56 9.82 -24.70
N ALA A 416 -2.76 10.00 -25.27
CA ALA A 416 -3.23 9.17 -26.36
C ALA A 416 -3.15 9.99 -27.66
N PRO A 417 -2.40 9.56 -28.70
CA PRO A 417 -2.61 10.08 -30.04
C PRO A 417 -4.10 9.92 -30.36
N ALA A 418 -4.73 11.01 -30.76
CA ALA A 418 -6.09 10.98 -31.24
C ALA A 418 -6.18 9.94 -32.38
N ALA A 419 -6.79 8.78 -32.12
CA ALA A 419 -7.19 7.86 -33.15
C ALA A 419 -8.42 8.46 -33.85
N THR A 420 -8.20 9.41 -34.76
CA THR A 420 -9.22 9.75 -35.74
C THR A 420 -9.32 8.61 -36.73
N ASN A 421 -10.41 7.85 -36.68
CA ASN A 421 -10.84 7.10 -37.85
C ASN A 421 -11.46 8.09 -38.86
N SER A 422 -11.41 7.73 -40.14
CA SER A 422 -11.80 8.57 -41.28
C SER A 422 -13.31 8.92 -41.36
N ALA A 423 -14.07 8.77 -40.26
CA ALA A 423 -15.52 8.85 -40.24
C ALA A 423 -16.10 9.93 -39.28
N GLY A 424 -15.27 10.69 -38.56
CA GLY A 424 -15.72 11.92 -37.90
C GLY A 424 -16.74 11.76 -36.77
N SER A 425 -16.74 10.66 -36.01
CA SER A 425 -17.58 10.52 -34.80
C SER A 425 -16.88 11.05 -33.55
N THR A 426 -17.66 11.65 -32.64
CA THR A 426 -17.20 12.35 -31.43
C THR A 426 -16.64 11.40 -30.36
N VAL A 427 -15.69 11.95 -29.58
CA VAL A 427 -14.75 11.35 -28.60
C VAL A 427 -15.34 10.40 -27.54
N LYS A 428 -16.67 10.28 -27.40
CA LYS A 428 -17.29 9.37 -26.42
C LYS A 428 -17.33 7.90 -26.85
N GLN A 429 -17.15 7.57 -28.13
CA GLN A 429 -17.23 6.19 -28.62
C GLN A 429 -15.89 5.49 -28.90
N ALA A 430 -14.79 6.24 -29.03
CA ALA A 430 -13.48 5.66 -29.34
C ALA A 430 -12.73 5.11 -28.11
N ILE A 431 -13.12 5.53 -26.90
CA ILE A 431 -12.44 5.16 -25.64
C ILE A 431 -13.00 3.83 -25.07
N THR A 432 -14.17 3.40 -25.52
CA THR A 432 -14.82 2.14 -25.09
C THR A 432 -14.22 0.89 -25.75
N ALA A 433 -13.27 1.02 -26.69
CA ALA A 433 -12.90 -0.05 -27.61
C ALA A 433 -11.40 -0.45 -27.58
N THR A 434 -10.77 -0.44 -26.41
CA THR A 434 -9.57 -1.27 -26.21
C THR A 434 -9.78 -2.15 -24.99
N THR A 435 -10.30 -3.35 -25.23
CA THR A 435 -10.18 -4.45 -24.27
C THR A 435 -8.67 -4.69 -24.10
N ARG A 436 -8.07 -4.20 -23.02
CA ARG A 436 -6.71 -4.62 -22.69
C ARG A 436 -6.78 -6.14 -22.42
N PRO A 437 -5.92 -6.95 -23.05
CA PRO A 437 -5.78 -8.34 -22.65
C PRO A 437 -5.40 -8.39 -21.18
N ARG A 438 -5.78 -9.47 -20.50
CA ARG A 438 -5.32 -9.71 -19.12
C ARG A 438 -3.80 -9.54 -19.08
N PRO A 439 -3.26 -8.65 -18.23
CA PRO A 439 -1.82 -8.42 -18.18
C PRO A 439 -1.11 -9.72 -17.82
N THR A 440 -0.32 -10.25 -18.74
CA THR A 440 0.44 -11.49 -18.55
C THR A 440 1.72 -11.25 -17.73
N THR A 441 2.09 -9.98 -17.52
CA THR A 441 3.37 -9.56 -16.95
C THR A 441 3.31 -9.17 -15.47
N PHE A 442 2.13 -9.20 -14.83
CA PHE A 442 2.14 -9.11 -13.37
C PHE A 442 2.71 -10.41 -12.83
N PRO A 443 3.75 -10.36 -12.00
CA PRO A 443 4.27 -11.56 -11.37
C PRO A 443 3.08 -12.27 -10.72
N SER A 444 2.89 -13.56 -11.02
CA SER A 444 2.04 -14.34 -10.14
C SER A 444 2.64 -14.19 -8.75
N LEU A 445 1.81 -13.68 -7.84
CA LEU A 445 2.09 -13.66 -6.41
C LEU A 445 2.64 -15.02 -5.93
N PHE A 446 2.42 -16.13 -6.66
CA PHE A 446 3.04 -17.43 -6.42
C PHE A 446 3.15 -18.19 -7.76
N GLY A 447 4.29 -18.09 -8.45
CA GLY A 447 4.68 -18.98 -9.55
C GLY A 447 4.00 -18.74 -10.92
N THR A 448 4.81 -18.28 -11.88
CA THR A 448 4.57 -18.13 -13.34
C THR A 448 3.63 -17.01 -13.82
N THR A 449 4.15 -16.20 -14.74
CA THR A 449 3.38 -15.40 -15.69
C THR A 449 2.63 -16.32 -16.65
N SER A 450 1.49 -15.89 -17.17
CA SER A 450 0.60 -16.71 -18.03
C SER A 450 1.22 -17.08 -19.40
N ASP A 451 2.49 -16.78 -19.64
CA ASP A 451 3.28 -17.19 -20.81
C ASP A 451 4.22 -18.38 -20.51
N GLY A 452 4.20 -18.94 -19.31
CA GLY A 452 4.82 -20.23 -19.00
C GLY A 452 6.36 -20.22 -18.97
N THR A 453 7.00 -19.04 -18.88
CA THR A 453 8.46 -18.91 -18.88
C THR A 453 9.03 -18.48 -17.53
N GLN A 454 8.80 -19.29 -16.49
CA GLN A 454 9.74 -19.46 -15.38
C GLN A 454 9.70 -20.91 -14.93
N ARG A 455 10.46 -21.76 -15.63
CA ARG A 455 10.85 -23.08 -15.15
C ARG A 455 12.25 -22.95 -14.54
N ALA A 456 12.31 -22.81 -13.24
CA ALA A 456 13.49 -23.11 -12.44
C ALA A 456 12.98 -23.74 -11.14
N GLU A 457 13.08 -25.08 -11.08
CA GLU A 457 13.30 -25.97 -9.92
C GLU A 457 12.73 -25.50 -8.56
N TRP A 458 11.87 -26.23 -7.82
CA TRP A 458 12.21 -27.47 -7.12
C TRP A 458 10.96 -28.18 -6.56
N ALA A 459 11.00 -29.51 -6.60
CA ALA A 459 10.01 -30.45 -6.07
C ALA A 459 10.16 -30.73 -4.56
N GLU A 460 10.47 -29.74 -3.72
CA GLU A 460 10.78 -29.96 -2.29
C GLU A 460 9.73 -29.48 -1.28
N LEU A 461 8.64 -28.82 -1.70
CA LEU A 461 7.55 -28.45 -0.78
C LEU A 461 6.72 -29.65 -0.29
N GLY A 462 6.81 -30.81 -0.96
CA GLY A 462 6.09 -32.03 -0.59
C GLY A 462 6.61 -32.77 0.65
N ILE A 463 7.73 -32.34 1.27
CA ILE A 463 8.34 -33.05 2.41
C ILE A 463 8.03 -32.39 3.77
N MET A 464 7.59 -31.13 3.81
CA MET A 464 7.41 -30.40 5.07
C MET A 464 6.10 -30.69 5.84
N VAL A 465 5.18 -31.48 5.28
CA VAL A 465 3.98 -31.96 6.01
C VAL A 465 4.19 -33.37 6.61
N ALA A 466 5.24 -34.10 6.22
CA ALA A 466 5.51 -35.45 6.75
C ALA A 466 6.35 -35.46 8.04
N ALA A 467 7.16 -34.43 8.31
CA ALA A 467 8.04 -34.41 9.49
C ALA A 467 7.31 -34.06 10.80
N GLY A 468 6.19 -33.33 10.74
CA GLY A 468 5.38 -32.97 11.92
C GLY A 468 4.45 -34.07 12.44
N VAL A 469 4.19 -35.11 11.63
CA VAL A 469 3.22 -36.18 11.98
C VAL A 469 3.92 -37.46 12.45
N VAL A 470 5.20 -37.67 12.14
CA VAL A 470 5.94 -38.88 12.57
C VAL A 470 6.45 -38.79 14.03
N GLY A 471 6.61 -37.57 14.58
CA GLY A 471 6.97 -37.34 15.98
C GLY A 471 5.84 -37.62 17.00
N ALA A 472 4.58 -37.57 16.57
CA ALA A 472 3.43 -37.80 17.45
C ALA A 472 2.96 -39.27 17.48
N TYR A 473 3.38 -40.10 16.52
CA TYR A 473 3.01 -41.52 16.46
C TYR A 473 3.99 -42.44 17.22
N SER A 474 5.18 -41.96 17.57
CA SER A 474 6.24 -42.75 18.23
C SER A 474 6.25 -42.64 19.76
N VAL A 475 5.42 -41.79 20.38
CA VAL A 475 5.33 -41.64 21.84
C VAL A 475 4.12 -42.36 22.46
N MET A 476 3.15 -42.83 21.66
CA MET A 476 2.00 -43.64 22.14
C MET A 476 2.19 -45.16 22.01
N ARG A 477 3.44 -45.65 22.10
CA ARG A 477 3.72 -47.09 22.17
C ARG A 477 4.73 -47.49 23.24
N THR A 478 5.04 -46.60 24.20
CA THR A 478 5.92 -46.95 25.33
C THR A 478 5.62 -46.22 26.63
N LEU A 479 4.36 -45.84 26.86
CA LEU A 479 3.77 -45.63 28.19
C LEU A 479 2.30 -46.08 28.19
#